data_AF-A0A1I7W177-F1
#
_entry.id   AF-A0A1I7W177-F1
#
_cell.length_a   1.000
_cell.length_b   1.000
_cell.length_c   1.000
_cell.angle_alpha   90.00
_cell.angle_beta   90.00
_cell.angle_gamma   90.00
#
_symmetry.space_group_name_H-M   'P 1'
#
loop_
_entity.id
_entity.type
_entity.pdbx_description
1 polymer ?
#
loop_
_entity_poly.entity_id
_entity_poly.type
_entity_poly.pdbx_seq_one_letter_code
_entity_poly.pdbx_strand_id
1 'polypeptide(L)'
;MLLHSGFNAIERAIQRPCALFLRRYFIPIPTVIRRNMESISNKEIMQQNESILEKIVIKQSQTTAQKVKEKATNAYLYMAYVVSVIVMGGMAYLLYEEMLAPGAPQTVFSKALSLIKKDPDCLRLLGDSIMGYVEGRGQIKQVAHHIYKKDGNDRTRVMFNVKGSRREGIATCEMEKSNGTWEWRFLIVSSVDLVPESVVLIDNR
;
A
#
# COMPACT_ATOMS: atom_id res chain seq x y z
N MET A 1 9.29 -54.15 -2.80
CA MET A 1 8.98 -53.77 -1.40
C MET A 1 8.37 -52.38 -1.45
N LEU A 2 7.12 -52.15 -1.06
CA LEU A 2 6.48 -52.37 0.27
C LEU A 2 7.08 -51.47 1.37
N LEU A 3 6.32 -50.94 2.34
CA LEU A 3 4.93 -50.44 2.38
C LEU A 3 4.76 -49.72 3.75
N HIS A 4 3.76 -48.85 3.89
CA HIS A 4 3.07 -48.43 5.12
C HIS A 4 3.55 -48.95 6.51
N SER A 5 3.85 -48.02 7.41
CA SER A 5 3.28 -47.98 8.78
C SER A 5 3.56 -46.59 9.41
N GLY A 6 2.77 -46.07 10.35
CA GLY A 6 1.49 -46.58 10.87
C GLY A 6 0.71 -45.47 11.58
N PHE A 7 -0.55 -45.28 11.17
CA PHE A 7 -1.51 -44.37 11.80
C PHE A 7 -1.89 -44.90 13.20
N ASN A 8 -1.56 -44.17 14.28
CA ASN A 8 -1.91 -44.46 15.68
C ASN A 8 -1.60 -43.20 16.53
N ALA A 9 -2.36 -42.81 17.55
CA ALA A 9 -3.68 -43.24 17.99
C ALA A 9 -4.36 -42.17 18.89
N ILE A 10 -5.69 -42.11 18.86
CA ILE A 10 -6.61 -42.09 20.03
C ILE A 10 -6.10 -41.28 21.27
N GLU A 11 -6.50 -40.02 21.43
CA GLU A 11 -7.76 -39.60 22.10
C GLU A 11 -7.83 -39.90 23.62
N ARG A 12 -7.87 -38.84 24.47
CA ARG A 12 -8.55 -38.81 25.79
C ARG A 12 -8.45 -37.46 26.54
N ALA A 13 -9.61 -36.81 26.73
CA ALA A 13 -9.96 -35.90 27.84
C ALA A 13 -11.44 -35.45 27.66
N ILE A 14 -12.44 -36.27 28.04
CA ILE A 14 -13.06 -36.29 29.39
C ILE A 14 -13.70 -34.92 29.71
N GLN A 15 -14.98 -34.69 29.36
CA GLN A 15 -16.19 -34.93 30.19
C GLN A 15 -16.26 -34.02 31.44
N ARG A 16 -17.39 -33.36 31.75
CA ARG A 16 -18.70 -33.97 32.08
C ARG A 16 -19.95 -33.13 31.69
N PRO A 17 -21.17 -33.73 31.72
CA PRO A 17 -22.40 -33.12 31.20
C PRO A 17 -23.41 -32.69 32.29
N CYS A 18 -24.56 -32.16 31.88
CA CYS A 18 -25.83 -32.30 32.61
C CYS A 18 -26.97 -32.62 31.63
N ALA A 19 -28.08 -33.17 32.12
CA ALA A 19 -29.16 -33.76 31.30
C ALA A 19 -30.57 -33.39 31.83
N LEU A 20 -31.55 -34.29 31.67
CA LEU A 20 -32.97 -34.20 32.07
C LEU A 20 -33.84 -33.36 31.07
N PHE A 21 -35.08 -33.72 30.72
CA PHE A 21 -35.87 -34.93 31.04
C PHE A 21 -36.89 -35.30 29.92
N LEU A 22 -37.59 -36.43 30.10
CA LEU A 22 -38.57 -37.09 29.22
C LEU A 22 -39.85 -36.22 28.98
N ARG A 23 -40.74 -36.46 27.98
CA ARG A 23 -41.69 -37.62 27.96
C ARG A 23 -42.55 -37.75 26.67
N ARG A 24 -42.88 -39.02 26.35
CA ARG A 24 -43.65 -39.66 25.25
C ARG A 24 -45.11 -39.21 24.93
N TYR A 25 -45.50 -39.46 23.65
CA TYR A 25 -46.80 -39.93 23.10
C TYR A 25 -47.98 -38.91 23.09
N PHE A 26 -48.99 -38.95 22.21
CA PHE A 26 -49.75 -40.06 21.55
C PHE A 26 -50.27 -39.72 20.11
N ILE A 27 -50.88 -40.70 19.41
CA ILE A 27 -51.67 -40.56 18.16
C ILE A 27 -52.95 -41.42 18.29
N PRO A 28 -54.15 -40.93 17.91
CA PRO A 28 -54.99 -41.65 16.93
C PRO A 28 -55.84 -40.76 15.99
N ILE A 29 -56.45 -41.39 14.96
CA ILE A 29 -57.20 -40.86 13.79
C ILE A 29 -58.29 -41.93 13.47
N PRO A 30 -59.52 -41.66 12.91
CA PRO A 30 -60.01 -40.51 12.11
C PRO A 30 -61.08 -39.66 12.84
N THR A 31 -62.21 -39.16 12.31
CA THR A 31 -63.28 -39.78 11.46
C THR A 31 -63.59 -39.02 10.14
N VAL A 32 -64.88 -38.77 9.79
CA VAL A 32 -65.39 -38.29 8.48
C VAL A 32 -66.61 -37.37 8.65
N ILE A 33 -66.68 -36.27 7.88
CA ILE A 33 -67.89 -35.79 7.16
C ILE A 33 -67.40 -34.90 5.99
N ARG A 34 -67.80 -35.21 4.74
CA ARG A 34 -67.35 -34.52 3.51
C ARG A 34 -68.51 -34.21 2.57
N ARG A 35 -69.36 -33.21 2.88
CA ARG A 35 -70.44 -32.73 1.99
C ARG A 35 -70.76 -31.21 2.10
N ASN A 36 -69.75 -30.35 1.96
CA ASN A 36 -69.98 -28.96 1.48
C ASN A 36 -68.72 -28.28 0.88
N MET A 37 -67.69 -29.05 0.51
CA MET A 37 -66.35 -28.48 0.28
C MET A 37 -66.20 -27.73 -1.04
N GLU A 38 -66.93 -28.13 -2.09
CA GLU A 38 -66.62 -27.75 -3.48
C GLU A 38 -67.05 -26.32 -3.85
N SER A 39 -68.17 -25.84 -3.33
CA SER A 39 -68.66 -24.46 -3.57
C SER A 39 -67.94 -23.41 -2.74
N ILE A 40 -67.50 -23.78 -1.53
CA ILE A 40 -66.71 -22.95 -0.63
C ILE A 40 -65.26 -22.92 -1.11
N SER A 41 -64.65 -24.09 -1.35
CA SER A 41 -63.27 -24.21 -1.82
C SER A 41 -63.04 -23.47 -3.15
N ASN A 42 -63.97 -23.49 -4.11
CA ASN A 42 -63.80 -22.71 -5.34
C ASN A 42 -63.80 -21.19 -5.10
N LYS A 43 -64.53 -20.68 -4.10
CA LYS A 43 -64.46 -19.24 -3.72
C LYS A 43 -63.18 -18.93 -2.95
N GLU A 44 -62.78 -19.80 -2.03
CA GLU A 44 -61.54 -19.69 -1.26
C GLU A 44 -60.32 -19.76 -2.19
N ILE A 45 -60.29 -20.65 -3.19
CA ILE A 45 -59.22 -20.74 -4.20
C ILE A 45 -59.13 -19.47 -5.03
N MET A 46 -60.25 -18.87 -5.44
CA MET A 46 -60.23 -17.59 -6.16
C MET A 46 -59.69 -16.45 -5.27
N GLN A 47 -60.16 -16.34 -4.02
CA GLN A 47 -59.65 -15.33 -3.06
C GLN A 47 -58.19 -15.57 -2.67
N GLN A 48 -57.76 -16.82 -2.54
CA GLN A 48 -56.35 -17.17 -2.37
C GLN A 48 -55.54 -16.73 -3.59
N ASN A 49 -55.97 -17.03 -4.80
CA ASN A 49 -55.27 -16.66 -6.03
C ASN A 49 -55.09 -15.14 -6.16
N GLU A 50 -56.13 -14.34 -5.92
CA GLU A 50 -56.01 -12.86 -5.85
C GLU A 50 -54.96 -12.44 -4.81
N SER A 51 -55.05 -12.97 -3.59
CA SER A 51 -54.09 -12.65 -2.53
C SER A 51 -52.65 -13.11 -2.84
N ILE A 52 -52.49 -14.19 -3.61
CA ILE A 52 -51.21 -14.73 -4.05
C ILE A 52 -50.63 -13.88 -5.17
N LEU A 53 -51.45 -13.44 -6.13
CA LEU A 53 -51.05 -12.51 -7.18
C LEU A 53 -50.62 -11.16 -6.58
N GLU A 54 -51.38 -10.59 -5.64
CA GLU A 54 -50.99 -9.38 -4.91
C GLU A 54 -49.64 -9.56 -4.19
N LYS A 55 -49.48 -10.66 -3.44
CA LYS A 55 -48.22 -10.99 -2.75
C LYS A 55 -47.05 -11.18 -3.72
N ILE A 56 -47.27 -11.78 -4.88
CA ILE A 56 -46.26 -11.95 -5.93
C ILE A 56 -45.91 -10.60 -6.57
N VAL A 57 -46.89 -9.75 -6.91
CA VAL A 57 -46.66 -8.43 -7.50
C VAL A 57 -45.90 -7.52 -6.53
N ILE A 58 -46.31 -7.47 -5.25
CA ILE A 58 -45.62 -6.70 -4.21
C ILE A 58 -44.21 -7.24 -3.99
N LYS A 59 -44.02 -8.57 -3.89
CA LYS A 59 -42.70 -9.18 -3.70
C LYS A 59 -41.79 -9.03 -4.93
N GLN A 60 -42.34 -9.06 -6.14
CA GLN A 60 -41.60 -8.81 -7.38
C GLN A 60 -41.17 -7.33 -7.46
N SER A 61 -42.08 -6.40 -7.17
CA SER A 61 -41.81 -4.96 -7.06
C SER A 61 -40.76 -4.63 -6.00
N GLN A 62 -40.93 -5.16 -4.78
CA GLN A 62 -39.96 -4.98 -3.70
C GLN A 62 -38.60 -5.60 -4.05
N THR A 63 -38.56 -6.81 -4.63
CA THR A 63 -37.26 -7.42 -4.98
C THR A 63 -36.60 -6.78 -6.20
N THR A 64 -37.32 -6.20 -7.17
CA THR A 64 -36.67 -5.39 -8.22
C THR A 64 -36.17 -4.07 -7.67
N ALA A 65 -36.98 -3.33 -6.91
CA ALA A 65 -36.57 -2.08 -6.28
C ALA A 65 -35.39 -2.27 -5.30
N GLN A 66 -35.41 -3.32 -4.49
CA GLN A 66 -34.34 -3.65 -3.53
C GLN A 66 -33.06 -4.13 -4.23
N LYS A 67 -33.15 -4.99 -5.26
CA LYS A 67 -31.97 -5.37 -6.08
C LYS A 67 -31.38 -4.19 -6.84
N VAL A 68 -32.21 -3.26 -7.32
CA VAL A 68 -31.73 -2.01 -7.94
C VAL A 68 -31.07 -1.13 -6.89
N LYS A 69 -31.64 -0.99 -5.69
CA LYS A 69 -31.06 -0.22 -4.59
C LYS A 69 -29.71 -0.80 -4.13
N GLU A 70 -29.60 -2.11 -3.93
CA GLU A 70 -28.35 -2.80 -3.59
C GLU A 70 -27.30 -2.66 -4.70
N LYS A 71 -27.67 -2.85 -5.97
CA LYS A 71 -26.76 -2.64 -7.10
C LYS A 71 -26.32 -1.17 -7.23
N ALA A 72 -27.21 -0.22 -6.98
CA ALA A 72 -26.89 1.21 -6.99
C ALA A 72 -25.96 1.60 -5.83
N THR A 73 -26.18 1.08 -4.62
CA THR A 73 -25.26 1.26 -3.48
C THR A 73 -23.87 0.70 -3.80
N ASN A 74 -23.79 -0.52 -4.35
CA ASN A 74 -22.51 -1.11 -4.74
C ASN A 74 -21.83 -0.31 -5.88
N ALA A 75 -22.59 0.13 -6.89
CA ALA A 75 -22.07 1.00 -7.95
C ALA A 75 -21.56 2.35 -7.42
N TYR A 76 -22.25 2.95 -6.44
CA TYR A 76 -21.79 4.16 -5.77
C TYR A 76 -20.47 3.94 -5.03
N LEU A 77 -20.31 2.81 -4.33
CA LEU A 77 -19.04 2.45 -3.66
C LEU A 77 -17.91 2.25 -4.67
N TYR A 78 -18.15 1.58 -5.80
CA TYR A 78 -17.15 1.45 -6.87
C TYR A 78 -16.79 2.80 -7.51
N MET A 79 -17.76 3.69 -7.75
CA MET A 79 -17.50 5.04 -8.26
C MET A 79 -16.69 5.88 -7.26
N ALA A 80 -17.01 5.83 -5.98
CA ALA A 80 -16.25 6.50 -4.92
C ALA A 80 -14.81 5.95 -4.79
N TYR A 81 -14.63 4.64 -5.00
CA TYR A 81 -13.30 4.02 -5.07
C TYR A 81 -12.50 4.51 -6.28
N VAL A 82 -13.09 4.52 -7.49
CA VAL A 82 -12.42 5.03 -8.70
C VAL A 82 -12.04 6.51 -8.56
N VAL A 83 -12.94 7.34 -8.03
CA VAL A 83 -12.65 8.77 -7.77
C VAL A 83 -11.54 8.93 -6.73
N SER A 84 -11.54 8.17 -5.64
CA SER A 84 -10.48 8.30 -4.62
C SER A 84 -9.11 7.80 -5.12
N VAL A 85 -9.06 6.76 -5.96
CA VAL A 85 -7.83 6.33 -6.65
C VAL A 85 -7.31 7.41 -7.61
N ILE A 86 -8.19 8.07 -8.39
CA ILE A 86 -7.80 9.18 -9.28
C ILE A 86 -7.23 10.37 -8.47
N VAL A 87 -7.91 10.78 -7.40
CA VAL A 87 -7.44 11.89 -6.54
C VAL A 87 -6.11 11.55 -5.85
N MET A 88 -5.97 10.33 -5.32
CA MET A 88 -4.74 9.86 -4.69
C MET A 88 -3.59 9.79 -5.70
N GLY A 89 -3.83 9.26 -6.90
CA GLY A 89 -2.83 9.18 -7.98
C GLY A 89 -2.39 10.56 -8.47
N GLY A 90 -3.32 11.49 -8.65
CA GLY A 90 -3.01 12.87 -9.03
C GLY A 90 -2.17 13.61 -7.98
N MET A 91 -2.52 13.47 -6.70
CA MET A 91 -1.72 14.06 -5.60
C MET A 91 -0.32 13.43 -5.51
N ALA A 92 -0.23 12.10 -5.64
CA ALA A 92 1.05 11.39 -5.62
C ALA A 92 1.95 11.77 -6.81
N TYR A 93 1.37 12.01 -7.99
CA TYR A 93 2.11 12.47 -9.17
C TYR A 93 2.79 13.83 -8.94
N LEU A 94 2.04 14.82 -8.46
CA LEU A 94 2.58 16.18 -8.18
C LEU A 94 3.71 16.14 -7.14
N LEU A 95 3.53 15.38 -6.06
CA LEU A 95 4.57 15.21 -5.03
C LEU A 95 5.81 14.47 -5.56
N TYR A 96 5.64 13.54 -6.50
CA TYR A 96 6.73 12.78 -7.12
C TYR A 96 7.60 13.65 -8.04
N GLU A 97 6.98 14.52 -8.86
CA GLU A 97 7.73 15.48 -9.69
C GLU A 97 8.56 16.46 -8.84
N GLU A 98 8.01 16.95 -7.71
CA GLU A 98 8.74 17.84 -6.81
C GLU A 98 9.85 17.09 -6.04
N MET A 99 9.58 15.89 -5.53
CA MET A 99 10.56 15.09 -4.78
C MET A 99 11.73 14.58 -5.66
N LEU A 100 11.48 14.30 -6.94
CA LEU A 100 12.52 13.88 -7.89
C LEU A 100 13.04 15.00 -8.80
N ALA A 101 12.63 16.25 -8.55
CA ALA A 101 13.20 17.41 -9.22
C ALA A 101 14.75 17.35 -9.20
N PRO A 102 15.47 17.73 -10.27
CA PRO A 102 16.90 17.47 -10.36
C PRO A 102 17.76 18.06 -9.24
N GLY A 103 17.32 19.18 -8.65
CA GLY A 103 17.93 19.84 -7.49
C GLY A 103 17.34 19.46 -6.12
N ALA A 104 16.45 18.47 -6.03
CA ALA A 104 15.97 17.95 -4.76
C ALA A 104 17.10 17.19 -4.03
N PRO A 105 17.30 17.37 -2.70
CA PRO A 105 18.49 16.87 -1.99
C PRO A 105 18.81 15.38 -2.18
N GLN A 106 17.78 14.53 -2.25
CA GLN A 106 17.94 13.08 -2.45
C GLN A 106 18.41 12.74 -3.88
N THR A 107 17.90 13.46 -4.87
CA THR A 107 18.31 13.35 -6.28
C THR A 107 19.76 13.82 -6.45
N VAL A 108 20.13 14.95 -5.83
CA VAL A 108 21.49 15.49 -5.83
C VAL A 108 22.47 14.51 -5.15
N PHE A 109 22.15 14.01 -3.95
CA PHE A 109 22.93 12.99 -3.24
C PHE A 109 23.17 11.74 -4.11
N SER A 110 22.09 11.18 -4.68
CA SER A 110 22.15 9.94 -5.46
C SER A 110 22.98 10.11 -6.73
N LYS A 111 22.84 11.25 -7.43
CA LYS A 111 23.65 11.56 -8.62
C LYS A 111 25.12 11.79 -8.25
N ALA A 112 25.41 12.59 -7.22
CA ALA A 112 26.79 12.85 -6.76
C ALA A 112 27.51 11.55 -6.38
N LEU A 113 26.87 10.69 -5.59
CA LEU A 113 27.42 9.37 -5.23
C LEU A 113 27.65 8.49 -6.47
N SER A 114 26.79 8.57 -7.49
CA SER A 114 26.98 7.83 -8.75
C SER A 114 28.12 8.35 -9.65
N LEU A 115 28.54 9.61 -9.46
CA LEU A 115 29.70 10.21 -10.12
C LEU A 115 31.00 9.83 -9.38
N ILE A 116 31.03 9.98 -8.06
CA ILE A 116 32.15 9.58 -7.19
C ILE A 116 32.52 8.09 -7.39
N LYS A 117 31.51 7.24 -7.62
CA LYS A 117 31.69 5.80 -7.92
C LYS A 117 32.28 5.46 -9.30
N LYS A 118 32.44 6.44 -10.19
CA LYS A 118 32.98 6.27 -11.55
C LYS A 118 34.29 7.01 -11.77
N ASP A 119 34.60 7.95 -10.89
CA ASP A 119 35.76 8.83 -11.01
C ASP A 119 37.05 8.13 -10.55
N PRO A 120 38.11 8.06 -11.39
CA PRO A 120 39.30 7.29 -11.08
C PRO A 120 40.11 7.87 -9.91
N ASP A 121 40.09 9.18 -9.69
CA ASP A 121 40.79 9.81 -8.55
C ASP A 121 40.04 9.58 -7.23
N CYS A 122 38.72 9.57 -7.25
CA CYS A 122 37.91 9.12 -6.12
C CYS A 122 38.18 7.65 -5.77
N LEU A 123 38.28 6.76 -6.77
CA LEU A 123 38.66 5.36 -6.56
C LEU A 123 40.12 5.23 -6.06
N ARG A 124 41.04 6.07 -6.52
CA ARG A 124 42.43 6.11 -6.01
C ARG A 124 42.48 6.50 -4.52
N LEU A 125 41.69 7.52 -4.14
CA LEU A 125 41.59 8.07 -2.78
C LEU A 125 40.88 7.12 -1.79
N LEU A 126 39.65 6.74 -2.13
CA LEU A 126 38.73 5.98 -1.26
C LEU A 126 38.90 4.46 -1.40
N GLY A 127 39.37 3.97 -2.55
CA GLY A 127 39.39 2.55 -2.91
C GLY A 127 38.14 2.09 -3.66
N ASP A 128 38.18 0.85 -4.15
CA ASP A 128 37.27 0.33 -5.19
C ASP A 128 35.80 0.17 -4.76
N SER A 129 35.54 0.12 -3.44
CA SER A 129 34.19 0.03 -2.87
C SER A 129 33.88 1.31 -2.12
N ILE A 130 32.88 2.05 -2.60
CA ILE A 130 32.48 3.36 -2.05
C ILE A 130 31.01 3.30 -1.62
N MET A 131 30.73 3.69 -0.38
CA MET A 131 29.39 3.80 0.19
C MET A 131 29.13 5.23 0.70
N GLY A 132 28.17 5.92 0.09
CA GLY A 132 27.66 7.18 0.64
C GLY A 132 26.74 6.88 1.83
N TYR A 133 26.99 7.53 2.95
CA TYR A 133 26.17 7.46 4.15
C TYR A 133 25.95 8.86 4.73
N VAL A 134 25.06 8.92 5.71
CA VAL A 134 24.65 10.16 6.38
C VAL A 134 24.81 9.97 7.88
N GLU A 135 25.29 11.02 8.54
CA GLU A 135 25.37 11.11 10.00
C GLU A 135 24.12 11.77 10.56
N GLY A 136 23.59 11.19 11.63
CA GLY A 136 22.31 11.57 12.22
C GLY A 136 22.07 10.78 13.50
N ARG A 137 21.33 11.37 14.45
CA ARG A 137 21.04 10.74 15.74
C ARG A 137 19.81 9.83 15.61
N GLY A 138 19.99 8.54 15.87
CA GLY A 138 18.92 7.53 15.81
C GLY A 138 18.87 6.79 14.47
N GLN A 139 17.72 6.15 14.20
CA GLN A 139 17.52 5.29 13.01
C GLN A 139 17.24 6.09 11.73
N ILE A 140 16.61 7.26 11.84
CA ILE A 140 16.28 8.12 10.70
C ILE A 140 17.46 9.04 10.41
N LYS A 141 17.94 9.02 9.17
CA LYS A 141 19.09 9.80 8.69
C LYS A 141 18.64 10.68 7.52
N GLN A 142 18.83 11.98 7.63
CA GLN A 142 18.48 12.96 6.59
C GLN A 142 19.73 13.63 6.06
N VAL A 143 19.92 13.63 4.74
CA VAL A 143 21.13 14.22 4.11
C VAL A 143 21.25 15.68 4.51
N ALA A 144 22.43 16.12 4.95
CA ALA A 144 22.66 17.51 5.30
C ALA A 144 22.58 18.37 4.02
N HIS A 145 21.58 19.24 3.94
CA HIS A 145 21.30 20.04 2.75
C HIS A 145 20.97 21.48 3.12
N HIS A 146 21.26 22.38 2.19
CA HIS A 146 20.98 23.80 2.34
C HIS A 146 20.47 24.33 0.99
N ILE A 147 19.17 24.63 0.93
CA ILE A 147 18.52 25.24 -0.23
C ILE A 147 18.52 26.75 0.00
N TYR A 148 19.08 27.51 -0.94
CA TYR A 148 19.24 28.96 -0.80
C TYR A 148 19.21 29.64 -2.15
N LYS A 149 18.85 30.92 -2.19
CA LYS A 149 18.94 31.76 -3.39
C LYS A 149 20.24 32.56 -3.34
N LYS A 150 20.99 32.57 -4.45
CA LYS A 150 22.16 33.43 -4.62
C LYS A 150 22.28 33.85 -6.09
N ASP A 151 22.65 35.12 -6.31
CA ASP A 151 22.81 35.74 -7.63
C ASP A 151 21.53 35.65 -8.50
N GLY A 152 20.36 35.59 -7.86
CA GLY A 152 19.04 35.39 -8.49
C GLY A 152 18.60 33.92 -8.64
N ASN A 153 19.55 32.99 -8.70
CA ASN A 153 19.30 31.57 -8.95
C ASN A 153 18.99 30.78 -7.67
N ASP A 154 18.21 29.70 -7.81
CA ASP A 154 18.05 28.67 -6.78
C ASP A 154 19.30 27.79 -6.72
N ARG A 155 19.79 27.48 -5.51
CA ARG A 155 20.93 26.58 -5.28
C ARG A 155 20.62 25.57 -4.19
N THR A 156 21.00 24.31 -4.44
CA THR A 156 20.95 23.23 -3.46
C THR A 156 22.38 22.77 -3.19
N ARG A 157 22.91 23.08 -2.01
CA ARG A 157 24.13 22.45 -1.49
C ARG A 157 23.76 21.20 -0.71
N VAL A 158 24.50 20.11 -0.90
CA VAL A 158 24.34 18.85 -0.18
C VAL A 158 25.70 18.38 0.31
N MET A 159 25.74 17.89 1.55
CA MET A 159 26.94 17.36 2.19
C MET A 159 26.63 15.99 2.79
N PHE A 160 27.49 15.01 2.53
CA PHE A 160 27.32 13.63 2.99
C PHE A 160 28.68 12.95 3.13
N ASN A 161 28.71 11.87 3.92
CA ASN A 161 29.96 11.17 4.21
C ASN A 161 30.10 9.99 3.24
N VAL A 162 31.33 9.67 2.85
CA VAL A 162 31.66 8.57 1.93
C VAL A 162 32.66 7.65 2.60
N LYS A 163 32.27 6.38 2.76
CA LYS A 163 33.14 5.33 3.26
C LYS A 163 33.70 4.54 2.09
N GLY A 164 35.00 4.64 1.88
CA GLY A 164 35.76 3.81 0.96
C GLY A 164 36.22 2.49 1.59
N SER A 165 36.88 1.65 0.80
CA SER A 165 37.61 0.47 1.32
C SER A 165 38.98 0.82 1.93
N ARG A 166 39.52 2.00 1.60
CA ARG A 166 40.81 2.51 2.11
C ARG A 166 40.66 3.60 3.16
N ARG A 167 39.79 4.60 2.90
CA ARG A 167 39.63 5.81 3.74
C ARG A 167 38.18 6.26 3.82
N GLU A 168 37.88 7.12 4.78
CA GLU A 168 36.61 7.84 4.88
C GLU A 168 36.78 9.30 4.44
N GLY A 169 35.72 9.89 3.91
CA GLY A 169 35.71 11.25 3.39
C GLY A 169 34.36 11.94 3.53
N ILE A 170 34.33 13.23 3.24
CA ILE A 170 33.12 14.05 3.17
C ILE A 170 33.00 14.57 1.74
N ALA A 171 31.89 14.24 1.08
CA ALA A 171 31.50 14.77 -0.21
C ALA A 171 30.67 16.04 0.00
N THR A 172 31.12 17.15 -0.59
CA THR A 172 30.36 18.41 -0.62
C THR A 172 30.09 18.78 -2.07
N CYS A 173 28.82 18.92 -2.42
CA CYS A 173 28.40 19.24 -3.77
C CYS A 173 27.33 20.34 -3.79
N GLU A 174 27.27 21.07 -4.90
CA GLU A 174 26.30 22.14 -5.08
C GLU A 174 25.76 22.13 -6.51
N MET A 175 24.44 22.14 -6.63
CA MET A 175 23.74 22.36 -7.89
C MET A 175 23.08 23.73 -7.91
N GLU A 176 23.07 24.36 -9.07
CA GLU A 176 22.49 25.67 -9.32
C GLU A 176 21.47 25.59 -10.47
N LYS A 177 20.37 26.32 -10.32
CA LYS A 177 19.28 26.36 -11.29
C LYS A 177 19.47 27.53 -12.26
N SER A 178 20.32 27.34 -13.27
CA SER A 178 20.60 28.31 -14.33
C SER A 178 19.55 28.21 -15.45
N ASN A 179 18.87 29.31 -15.77
CA ASN A 179 17.86 29.37 -16.86
C ASN A 179 16.76 28.27 -16.81
N GLY A 180 16.44 27.77 -15.61
CA GLY A 180 15.50 26.68 -15.37
C GLY A 180 16.11 25.27 -15.36
N THR A 181 17.30 25.09 -15.94
CA THR A 181 18.08 23.85 -15.93
C THR A 181 18.89 23.74 -14.63
N TRP A 182 19.08 22.52 -14.12
CA TRP A 182 19.92 22.27 -12.94
C TRP A 182 21.31 21.79 -13.35
N GLU A 183 22.32 22.58 -13.03
CA GLU A 183 23.73 22.35 -13.39
C GLU A 183 24.58 22.14 -12.14
N TRP A 184 25.69 21.43 -12.25
CA TRP A 184 26.65 21.26 -11.15
C TRP A 184 27.55 22.49 -11.06
N ARG A 185 27.55 23.19 -9.92
CA ARG A 185 28.53 24.27 -9.66
C ARG A 185 29.85 23.71 -9.15
N PHE A 186 29.80 22.72 -8.25
CA PHE A 186 30.99 21.93 -7.89
C PHE A 186 30.63 20.57 -7.26
N LEU A 187 31.56 19.64 -7.34
CA LEU A 187 31.53 18.33 -6.66
C LEU A 187 32.94 18.02 -6.15
N ILE A 188 33.11 18.08 -4.83
CA ILE A 188 34.41 17.90 -4.15
C ILE A 188 34.28 16.80 -3.10
N VAL A 189 35.30 15.95 -3.01
CA VAL A 189 35.44 14.93 -1.97
C VAL A 189 36.75 15.16 -1.23
N SER A 190 36.70 15.32 0.09
CA SER A 190 37.88 15.45 0.96
C SER A 190 37.96 14.26 1.90
N SER A 191 39.14 13.68 2.12
CA SER A 191 39.32 12.66 3.16
C SER A 191 39.29 13.25 4.57
N VAL A 192 38.96 12.42 5.57
CA VAL A 192 38.95 12.77 7.01
C VAL A 192 40.27 12.38 7.69
N ASP A 193 41.35 12.28 6.92
CA ASP A 193 42.69 11.92 7.43
C ASP A 193 43.34 13.11 8.18
N LEU A 194 44.43 12.83 8.93
CA LEU A 194 45.26 13.87 9.56
C LEU A 194 45.84 14.88 8.56
N VAL A 195 46.01 14.47 7.29
CA VAL A 195 46.36 15.32 6.16
C VAL A 195 45.25 15.15 5.11
N PRO A 196 44.29 16.07 4.99
CA PRO A 196 43.15 15.90 4.12
C PRO A 196 43.56 15.98 2.65
N GLU A 197 43.40 14.88 1.91
CA GLU A 197 43.55 14.84 0.45
C GLU A 197 42.18 15.11 -0.17
N SER A 198 42.08 16.11 -1.05
CA SER A 198 40.83 16.49 -1.70
C SER A 198 40.89 16.31 -3.22
N VAL A 199 39.83 15.72 -3.77
CA VAL A 199 39.62 15.50 -5.19
C VAL A 199 38.44 16.35 -5.65
N VAL A 200 38.62 17.05 -6.76
CA VAL A 200 37.63 17.95 -7.36
C VAL A 200 37.18 17.33 -8.68
N LEU A 201 35.96 16.79 -8.72
CA LEU A 201 35.44 16.06 -9.88
C LEU A 201 34.82 17.02 -10.90
N ILE A 202 34.21 18.10 -10.40
CA ILE A 202 33.57 19.15 -11.19
C ILE A 202 33.84 20.46 -10.46
N ASP A 203 34.33 21.48 -11.18
CA ASP A 203 34.41 22.86 -10.70
C ASP A 203 34.00 23.82 -11.82
N ASN A 204 32.85 24.47 -11.62
CA ASN A 204 32.24 25.48 -12.48
C ASN A 204 31.93 26.75 -11.64
N ARG A 205 32.86 27.14 -10.75
CA ARG A 205 32.65 28.16 -9.72
C ARG A 205 32.74 29.62 -10.16
#